data_AF-A0A933X4I3-F1
#
_entry.id   AF-A0A933X4I3-F1
#
_cell.length_a   1.000
_cell.length_b   1.000
_cell.length_c   1.000
_cell.angle_alpha   90.00
_cell.angle_beta   90.00
_cell.angle_gamma   90.00
#
_symmetry.space_group_name_H-M   'P 1'
#
loop_
_entity.id
_entity.type
_entity.pdbx_description
1 polymer ?
#
loop_
_entity_poly.entity_id
_entity_poly.type
_entity_poly.pdbx_seq_one_letter_code
_entity_poly.pdbx_strand_id
1 'polypeptide(L)'
;MLTPIPLAFALVLQGYMKKETSTLDFASPDGHFRLHAALSSELSTFADPPCTMTGKGAYELFKDDASVWRREFDFALDEARVLSDGSVAGIGYGEIMARDQEAVRIVLITPNGTLRVDQRLGIELLGRDTLGCIEHARGWSIDEEQHRLTTWYWIVSQGREEWSAFDTTTGRPIPWRPRLDTNGAPFGCGGLAAIPGTGLTLIHAWIRAERPTLFRSTYALLDSSGKPIWTHRIDADHVEGEPGRAAPGGNGIVGVEGGAKPSFRVRSFADTKQVTFELTQDPTTKTWSVR
;
A
#
# COMPACT_ATOMS: atom_id res chain seq x y z
N MET A 1 -13.46 48.02 -23.64
CA MET A 1 -14.67 47.31 -24.11
C MET A 1 -14.52 45.86 -23.71
N LEU A 2 -15.28 45.42 -22.71
CA LEU A 2 -15.34 44.02 -22.29
C LEU A 2 -16.33 43.31 -23.20
N THR A 3 -15.85 42.36 -23.99
CA THR A 3 -16.71 41.46 -24.77
C THR A 3 -17.45 40.53 -23.79
N PRO A 4 -18.78 40.43 -23.86
CA PRO A 4 -19.52 39.53 -23.00
C PRO A 4 -19.27 38.09 -23.48
N ILE A 5 -18.78 37.24 -22.57
CA ILE A 5 -18.77 35.79 -22.79
C ILE A 5 -20.25 35.37 -22.85
N PRO A 6 -20.72 34.73 -23.93
CA PRO A 6 -22.12 34.36 -24.04
C PRO A 6 -22.45 33.29 -23.00
N LEU A 7 -23.50 33.54 -22.21
CA LEU A 7 -24.07 32.66 -21.18
C LEU A 7 -24.35 31.22 -21.66
N ALA A 8 -24.39 31.01 -22.99
CA ALA A 8 -24.55 29.70 -23.62
C ALA A 8 -23.36 28.74 -23.38
N PHE A 9 -22.14 29.25 -23.13
CA PHE A 9 -21.00 28.37 -22.79
C PHE A 9 -21.05 27.84 -21.36
N ALA A 10 -21.78 28.49 -20.46
CA ALA A 10 -21.94 28.03 -19.07
C ALA A 10 -22.97 26.88 -18.93
N LEU A 11 -23.93 26.78 -19.86
CA LEU A 11 -25.01 25.79 -19.81
C LEU A 11 -24.66 24.47 -20.51
N VAL A 12 -23.70 24.44 -21.44
CA VAL A 12 -23.25 23.19 -22.08
C VAL A 12 -22.31 22.37 -21.16
N LEU A 13 -21.67 23.00 -20.17
CA LEU A 13 -20.82 22.35 -19.18
C LEU A 13 -21.61 21.54 -18.13
N GLN A 14 -22.91 21.77 -17.97
CA GLN A 14 -23.75 20.99 -17.04
C GLN A 14 -24.24 19.65 -17.62
N GLY A 15 -24.07 19.42 -18.93
CA GLY A 15 -24.73 18.33 -19.64
C GLY A 15 -23.92 17.04 -19.88
N TYR A 16 -22.61 17.01 -19.57
CA TYR A 16 -21.77 15.90 -20.04
C TYR A 16 -20.83 15.26 -19.01
N MET A 17 -20.94 15.57 -17.71
CA MET A 17 -20.19 14.82 -16.68
C MET A 17 -20.79 13.42 -16.52
N LYS A 18 -20.16 12.42 -17.16
CA LYS A 18 -20.58 11.01 -17.04
C LYS A 18 -19.99 10.47 -15.74
N LYS A 19 -20.79 10.40 -14.68
CA LYS A 19 -20.39 9.75 -13.43
C LYS A 19 -19.86 8.34 -13.72
N GLU A 20 -18.57 8.12 -13.47
CA GLU A 20 -18.01 6.77 -13.50
C GLU A 20 -18.30 6.10 -12.18
N THR A 21 -18.79 4.85 -12.24
CA THR A 21 -19.11 4.06 -11.06
C THR A 21 -18.46 2.69 -11.18
N SER A 22 -17.78 2.26 -10.13
CA SER A 22 -17.21 0.92 -10.00
C SER A 22 -17.60 0.32 -8.65
N THR A 23 -17.57 -1.00 -8.55
CA THR A 23 -17.83 -1.73 -7.30
C THR A 23 -16.65 -2.61 -6.97
N LEU A 24 -16.25 -2.62 -5.70
CA LEU A 24 -15.20 -3.47 -5.17
C LEU A 24 -15.72 -4.24 -3.95
N ASP A 25 -15.31 -5.49 -3.83
CA ASP A 25 -15.64 -6.35 -2.69
C ASP A 25 -14.36 -6.86 -2.04
N PHE A 26 -14.30 -6.76 -0.71
CA PHE A 26 -13.18 -7.24 0.09
C PHE A 26 -13.70 -8.15 1.21
N ALA A 27 -12.92 -9.14 1.62
CA ALA A 27 -13.28 -10.05 2.70
C ALA A 27 -12.13 -10.21 3.70
N SER A 28 -12.46 -10.45 4.96
CA SER A 28 -11.47 -10.81 5.97
C SER A 28 -10.91 -12.21 5.72
N PRO A 29 -9.70 -12.52 6.21
CA PRO A 29 -9.08 -13.84 6.01
C PRO A 29 -9.92 -15.03 6.54
N ASP A 30 -10.71 -14.79 7.58
CA ASP A 30 -11.62 -15.77 8.18
C ASP A 30 -13.01 -15.81 7.53
N GLY A 31 -13.29 -14.91 6.57
CA GLY A 31 -14.55 -14.83 5.84
C GLY A 31 -15.73 -14.26 6.63
N HIS A 32 -15.54 -13.88 7.90
CA HIS A 32 -16.63 -13.36 8.73
C HIS A 32 -17.06 -11.95 8.35
N PHE A 33 -16.13 -11.13 7.85
CA PHE A 33 -16.42 -9.76 7.44
C PHE A 33 -16.27 -9.59 5.93
N ARG A 34 -17.19 -8.83 5.34
CA ARG A 34 -17.15 -8.43 3.93
C ARG A 34 -17.42 -6.95 3.80
N LEU A 35 -16.60 -6.24 3.03
CA LEU A 35 -16.81 -4.84 2.69
C LEU A 35 -17.24 -4.74 1.23
N HIS A 36 -18.40 -4.15 1.00
CA HIS A 36 -18.82 -3.71 -0.32
C HIS A 36 -18.53 -2.22 -0.47
N ALA A 37 -17.91 -1.82 -1.58
CA ALA A 37 -17.60 -0.43 -1.89
C ALA A 37 -18.16 -0.07 -3.27
N ALA A 38 -19.00 0.96 -3.32
CA ALA A 38 -19.45 1.60 -4.55
C ALA A 38 -18.70 2.93 -4.70
N LEU A 39 -17.80 3.00 -5.68
CA LEU A 39 -16.97 4.16 -5.93
C LEU A 39 -17.60 5.05 -6.99
N SER A 40 -17.41 6.34 -6.88
CA SER A 40 -17.81 7.27 -7.93
C SER A 40 -16.87 8.45 -8.10
N SER A 41 -16.69 8.84 -9.36
CA SER A 41 -15.92 10.03 -9.76
C SER A 41 -16.78 10.96 -10.62
N GLU A 42 -16.68 12.25 -10.35
CA GLU A 42 -17.23 13.38 -11.11
C GLU A 42 -16.19 13.96 -12.12
N LEU A 43 -14.91 13.57 -12.06
CA LEU A 43 -13.80 14.12 -12.86
C LEU A 43 -13.65 13.60 -14.32
N SER A 44 -14.62 12.85 -14.85
CA SER A 44 -14.49 12.12 -16.13
C SER A 44 -14.50 12.99 -17.43
N THR A 45 -14.33 14.31 -17.38
CA THR A 45 -14.72 15.18 -18.51
C THR A 45 -13.77 16.26 -19.04
N PHE A 46 -12.49 16.31 -18.65
CA PHE A 46 -11.61 17.35 -19.20
C PHE A 46 -10.32 16.80 -19.80
N ALA A 47 -10.38 16.32 -21.05
CA ALA A 47 -9.29 16.14 -22.04
C ALA A 47 -7.94 15.47 -21.62
N ASP A 48 -7.72 15.27 -20.34
CA ASP A 48 -6.67 14.54 -19.67
C ASP A 48 -7.28 13.18 -19.29
N PRO A 49 -6.55 12.06 -19.45
CA PRO A 49 -7.03 10.77 -19.00
C PRO A 49 -7.36 10.86 -17.49
N PRO A 50 -8.60 10.55 -17.07
CA PRO A 50 -8.97 10.67 -15.66
C PRO A 50 -8.08 9.74 -14.83
N CYS A 51 -7.58 10.25 -13.70
CA CYS A 51 -6.96 9.41 -12.69
C CYS A 51 -8.02 8.43 -12.21
N THR A 52 -7.91 7.16 -12.64
CA THR A 52 -8.96 6.13 -12.63
C THR A 52 -9.53 5.80 -11.25
N MET A 53 -8.96 6.37 -10.18
CA MET A 53 -9.25 5.98 -8.79
C MET A 53 -9.55 7.16 -7.87
N THR A 54 -9.67 8.39 -8.40
CA THR A 54 -10.06 9.57 -7.62
C THR A 54 -11.59 9.63 -7.50
N GLY A 55 -12.12 9.84 -6.28
CA GLY A 55 -13.56 9.83 -6.10
C GLY A 55 -14.05 9.96 -4.67
N LYS A 56 -15.34 9.70 -4.53
CA LYS A 56 -16.02 9.38 -3.27
C LYS A 56 -16.36 7.90 -3.26
N GLY A 57 -16.49 7.32 -2.07
CA GLY A 57 -16.91 5.93 -1.90
C GLY A 57 -18.08 5.81 -0.94
N ALA A 58 -19.07 5.01 -1.33
CA ALA A 58 -20.11 4.51 -0.44
C ALA A 58 -19.74 3.08 -0.04
N TYR A 59 -19.59 2.85 1.26
CA TYR A 59 -19.06 1.61 1.83
C TYR A 59 -20.08 0.98 2.77
N GLU A 60 -20.18 -0.34 2.69
CA GLU A 60 -21.03 -1.13 3.57
C GLU A 60 -20.27 -2.36 4.07
N LEU A 61 -20.15 -2.48 5.39
CA LEU A 61 -19.52 -3.64 6.04
C LEU A 61 -20.60 -4.61 6.50
N PHE A 62 -20.40 -5.89 6.19
CA PHE A 62 -21.20 -7.01 6.63
C PHE A 62 -20.39 -7.88 7.59
N LYS A 63 -21.08 -8.46 8.57
CA LYS A 63 -20.59 -9.55 9.41
C LYS A 63 -21.56 -10.72 9.31
N ASP A 64 -21.09 -11.88 8.86
CA ASP A 64 -21.94 -13.07 8.67
C ASP A 64 -23.24 -12.75 7.90
N ASP A 65 -23.09 -12.01 6.79
CA ASP A 65 -24.15 -11.48 5.92
C ASP A 65 -25.11 -10.43 6.52
N ALA A 66 -24.95 -10.07 7.80
CA ALA A 66 -25.67 -8.97 8.41
C ALA A 66 -24.95 -7.63 8.23
N SER A 67 -25.65 -6.60 7.75
CA SER A 67 -25.09 -5.24 7.64
C SER A 67 -24.74 -4.69 9.02
N VAL A 68 -23.47 -4.31 9.20
CA VAL A 68 -22.93 -3.72 10.44
C VAL A 68 -23.01 -2.20 10.38
N TRP A 69 -22.54 -1.62 9.27
CA TRP A 69 -22.63 -0.18 9.03
C TRP A 69 -22.57 0.12 7.54
N ARG A 70 -23.13 1.28 7.19
CA ARG A 70 -23.01 1.91 5.88
C ARG A 70 -22.60 3.38 6.02
N ARG A 71 -21.59 3.81 5.28
CA ARG A 71 -21.01 5.16 5.34
C ARG A 71 -20.56 5.63 3.97
N GLU A 72 -20.57 6.94 3.78
CA GLU A 72 -19.92 7.59 2.64
C GLU A 72 -18.67 8.30 3.12
N PHE A 73 -17.60 8.21 2.34
CA PHE A 73 -16.37 8.97 2.55
C PHE A 73 -16.03 9.80 1.32
N ASP A 74 -15.28 10.87 1.56
CA ASP A 74 -14.79 11.80 0.54
C ASP A 74 -13.52 11.30 -0.18
N PHE A 75 -13.32 9.98 -0.18
CA PHE A 75 -12.26 9.27 -0.90
C PHE A 75 -12.81 7.95 -1.45
N ALA A 76 -12.22 7.48 -2.55
CA ALA A 76 -12.42 6.15 -3.08
C ALA A 76 -11.24 5.25 -2.66
N LEU A 77 -11.51 4.01 -2.22
CA LEU A 77 -10.45 3.07 -1.84
C LEU A 77 -9.96 2.39 -3.11
N ASP A 78 -8.66 2.45 -3.33
CA ASP A 78 -7.96 1.73 -4.41
C ASP A 78 -7.60 0.33 -3.94
N GLU A 79 -6.89 0.28 -2.82
CA GLU A 79 -6.51 -0.96 -2.16
C GLU A 79 -7.13 -0.99 -0.76
N ALA A 80 -7.67 -2.15 -0.38
CA ALA A 80 -8.21 -2.34 0.96
C ALA A 80 -8.03 -3.77 1.45
N ARG A 81 -7.99 -3.91 2.78
CA ARG A 81 -8.03 -5.18 3.50
C ARG A 81 -8.99 -5.05 4.66
N VAL A 82 -9.89 -6.02 4.77
CA VAL A 82 -10.74 -6.21 5.94
C VAL A 82 -9.99 -7.08 6.94
N LEU A 83 -9.92 -6.63 8.19
CA LEU A 83 -9.23 -7.33 9.28
C LEU A 83 -10.18 -8.29 9.99
N SER A 84 -9.61 -9.19 10.80
CA SER A 84 -10.37 -10.17 11.59
C SER A 84 -11.33 -9.53 12.61
N ASP A 85 -11.07 -8.29 13.05
CA ASP A 85 -11.94 -7.55 13.96
C ASP A 85 -13.04 -6.74 13.24
N GLY A 86 -13.07 -6.76 11.91
CA GLY A 86 -13.98 -5.98 11.08
C GLY A 86 -13.50 -4.55 10.77
N SER A 87 -12.30 -4.17 11.20
CA SER A 87 -11.67 -2.94 10.73
C SER A 87 -11.31 -3.04 9.25
N VAL A 88 -11.28 -1.92 8.56
CA VAL A 88 -10.85 -1.82 7.16
C VAL A 88 -9.68 -0.88 7.08
N ALA A 89 -8.58 -1.30 6.50
CA ALA A 89 -7.50 -0.38 6.17
C ALA A 89 -7.10 -0.48 4.71
N GLY A 90 -6.49 0.58 4.23
CA GLY A 90 -6.21 0.71 2.82
C GLY A 90 -5.67 2.07 2.42
N ILE A 91 -5.54 2.22 1.12
CA ILE A 91 -5.14 3.46 0.46
C ILE A 91 -6.34 3.93 -0.36
N GLY A 92 -6.68 5.20 -0.21
CA GLY A 92 -7.72 5.84 -1.01
C GLY A 92 -7.29 7.17 -1.60
N TYR A 93 -8.05 7.62 -2.57
CA TYR A 93 -7.80 8.84 -3.32
C TYR A 93 -9.05 9.70 -3.28
N GLY A 94 -8.88 10.92 -2.75
CA GLY A 94 -9.93 11.92 -2.73
C GLY A 94 -10.15 12.51 -4.12
N GLU A 95 -11.40 12.82 -4.45
CA GLU A 95 -11.74 13.68 -5.56
C GLU A 95 -11.82 15.12 -5.10
N ILE A 96 -10.98 16.00 -5.65
CA ILE A 96 -11.08 17.43 -5.38
C ILE A 96 -10.94 18.23 -6.68
N MET A 97 -11.86 19.18 -6.87
CA MET A 97 -11.96 20.02 -8.07
C MET A 97 -10.76 20.97 -8.27
N ALA A 98 -9.85 21.06 -7.29
CA ALA A 98 -8.65 21.88 -7.33
C ALA A 98 -7.39 21.02 -7.19
N ARG A 99 -6.48 21.14 -8.16
CA ARG A 99 -5.26 20.34 -8.33
C ARG A 99 -4.27 20.40 -7.16
N ASP A 100 -4.39 21.39 -6.29
CA ASP A 100 -3.53 21.67 -5.13
C ASP A 100 -4.02 21.01 -3.82
N GLN A 101 -5.19 20.35 -3.84
CA GLN A 101 -5.73 19.65 -2.68
C GLN A 101 -5.73 18.11 -2.83
N GLU A 102 -5.31 17.62 -4.00
CA GLU A 102 -5.14 16.19 -4.27
C GLU A 102 -4.25 15.55 -3.19
N ALA A 103 -4.75 14.46 -2.60
CA ALA A 103 -4.03 13.73 -1.58
C ALA A 103 -4.32 12.23 -1.66
N VAL A 104 -3.27 11.44 -1.49
CA VAL A 104 -3.39 10.02 -1.15
C VAL A 104 -3.74 9.93 0.32
N ARG A 105 -4.72 9.10 0.67
CA ARG A 105 -5.15 8.85 2.04
C ARG A 105 -4.79 7.45 2.47
N ILE A 106 -4.05 7.35 3.55
CA ILE A 106 -3.87 6.09 4.27
C ILE A 106 -4.90 6.07 5.37
N VAL A 107 -5.78 5.07 5.34
CA VAL A 107 -6.94 5.01 6.23
C VAL A 107 -6.98 3.73 7.03
N LEU A 108 -7.54 3.84 8.23
CA LEU A 108 -8.00 2.72 9.04
C LEU A 108 -9.40 3.09 9.57
N ILE A 109 -10.41 2.43 9.03
CA ILE A 109 -11.81 2.53 9.42
C ILE A 109 -12.06 1.45 10.48
N THR A 110 -12.65 1.82 11.60
CA THR A 110 -12.97 0.89 12.68
C THR A 110 -14.18 0.02 12.34
N PRO A 111 -14.46 -1.04 13.13
CA PRO A 111 -15.60 -1.92 12.87
C PRO A 111 -16.97 -1.23 12.98
N ASN A 112 -17.05 0.02 13.46
CA ASN A 112 -18.28 0.81 13.50
C ASN A 112 -18.36 1.90 12.42
N GLY A 113 -17.41 1.93 11.48
CA GLY A 113 -17.39 2.86 10.36
C GLY A 113 -16.82 4.25 10.67
N THR A 114 -16.09 4.42 11.78
CA THR A 114 -15.37 5.67 12.08
C THR A 114 -13.91 5.61 11.62
N LEU A 115 -13.34 6.74 11.17
CA LEU A 115 -11.93 6.83 10.83
C LEU A 115 -11.08 6.87 12.11
N ARG A 116 -10.22 5.87 12.28
CA ARG A 116 -9.18 5.80 13.32
C ARG A 116 -7.84 6.33 12.83
N VAL A 117 -7.50 6.06 11.56
CA VAL A 117 -6.37 6.69 10.86
C VAL A 117 -6.92 7.36 9.61
N ASP A 118 -6.49 8.60 9.37
CA ASP A 118 -6.65 9.35 8.12
C ASP A 118 -5.39 10.19 7.91
N GLN A 119 -4.35 9.58 7.36
CA GLN A 119 -3.12 10.28 7.00
C GLN A 119 -3.24 10.73 5.55
N ARG A 120 -3.21 12.05 5.35
CA ARG A 120 -3.22 12.68 4.02
C ARG A 120 -1.80 12.98 3.57
N LEU A 121 -1.44 12.48 2.39
CA LEU A 121 -0.18 12.74 1.72
C LEU A 121 -0.47 13.60 0.49
N GLY A 122 -0.10 14.87 0.56
CA GLY A 122 -0.36 15.83 -0.50
C GLY A 122 0.56 15.67 -1.70
N ILE A 123 0.14 16.24 -2.82
CA ILE A 123 0.88 16.26 -4.08
C ILE A 123 2.27 16.90 -3.97
N GLU A 124 2.47 17.87 -3.08
CA GLU A 124 3.76 18.50 -2.83
C GLU A 124 4.80 17.50 -2.29
N LEU A 125 4.33 16.42 -1.66
CA LEU A 125 5.16 15.36 -1.12
C LEU A 125 5.42 14.26 -2.17
N LEU A 126 4.34 13.80 -2.82
CA LEU A 126 4.36 12.62 -3.69
C LEU A 126 4.66 12.97 -5.15
N GLY A 127 4.48 14.21 -5.58
CA GLY A 127 4.62 14.59 -6.99
C GLY A 127 3.50 14.05 -7.87
N ARG A 128 3.72 14.09 -9.19
CA ARG A 128 2.81 13.55 -10.20
C ARG A 128 3.52 12.52 -11.07
N ASP A 129 2.77 11.52 -11.51
CA ASP A 129 3.21 10.54 -12.50
C ASP A 129 3.21 11.12 -13.94
N THR A 130 3.56 10.29 -14.92
CA THR A 130 3.61 10.70 -16.33
C THR A 130 2.26 11.02 -16.95
N LEU A 131 1.16 10.57 -16.33
CA LEU A 131 -0.22 10.87 -16.73
C LEU A 131 -0.75 12.13 -16.02
N GLY A 132 0.05 12.73 -15.13
CA GLY A 132 -0.32 13.88 -14.36
C GLY A 132 -1.17 13.54 -13.13
N CYS A 133 -1.27 12.28 -12.71
CA CYS A 133 -1.94 11.89 -11.47
C CYS A 133 -1.00 12.00 -10.28
N ILE A 134 -1.53 12.24 -9.06
CA ILE A 134 -0.70 12.17 -7.85
C ILE A 134 -0.01 10.79 -7.77
N GLU A 135 1.30 10.76 -7.46
CA GLU A 135 1.98 9.46 -7.33
C GLU A 135 1.33 8.61 -6.23
N HIS A 136 1.25 7.31 -6.47
CA HIS A 136 0.71 6.35 -5.51
C HIS A 136 1.70 6.14 -4.35
N ALA A 137 1.18 5.81 -3.16
CA ALA A 137 2.05 5.23 -2.15
C ALA A 137 2.67 3.94 -2.70
N ARG A 138 3.95 3.70 -2.39
CA ARG A 138 4.71 2.57 -2.95
C ARG A 138 4.23 1.24 -2.37
N GLY A 139 3.69 1.27 -1.17
CA GLY A 139 2.90 0.17 -0.63
C GLY A 139 2.57 0.36 0.84
N TRP A 140 1.86 -0.64 1.35
CA TRP A 140 1.43 -0.71 2.74
C TRP A 140 1.31 -2.17 3.17
N SER A 141 1.23 -2.38 4.48
CA SER A 141 1.04 -3.71 5.07
C SER A 141 0.38 -3.59 6.44
N ILE A 142 -0.29 -4.67 6.85
CA ILE A 142 -0.85 -4.80 8.20
C ILE A 142 -0.31 -6.04 8.87
N ASP A 143 0.16 -5.82 10.09
CA ASP A 143 0.54 -6.82 11.06
C ASP A 143 -0.49 -6.79 12.21
N GLU A 144 -1.50 -7.66 12.13
CA GLU A 144 -2.58 -7.72 13.13
C GLU A 144 -2.04 -8.14 14.51
N GLU A 145 -0.97 -8.93 14.56
CA GLU A 145 -0.38 -9.42 15.82
C GLU A 145 0.40 -8.35 16.55
N GLN A 146 1.08 -7.48 15.80
CA GLN A 146 1.80 -6.33 16.34
C GLN A 146 0.95 -5.06 16.40
N HIS A 147 -0.35 -5.16 16.04
CA HIS A 147 -1.26 -4.03 15.90
C HIS A 147 -0.65 -2.88 15.08
N ARG A 148 -0.04 -3.19 13.93
CA ARG A 148 0.73 -2.22 13.15
C ARG A 148 0.23 -2.12 11.70
N LEU A 149 -0.16 -0.92 11.30
CA LEU A 149 -0.31 -0.52 9.90
C LEU A 149 0.98 0.20 9.49
N THR A 150 1.66 -0.30 8.47
CA THR A 150 2.89 0.29 7.93
C THR A 150 2.63 0.76 6.51
N THR A 151 3.14 1.93 6.15
CA THR A 151 3.14 2.45 4.78
C THR A 151 4.52 2.96 4.41
N TRP A 152 4.83 2.91 3.12
CA TRP A 152 6.02 3.53 2.56
C TRP A 152 5.70 4.19 1.23
N TYR A 153 6.35 5.32 0.99
CA TYR A 153 6.12 6.14 -0.19
C TYR A 153 7.38 6.92 -0.53
N TRP A 154 7.49 7.32 -1.79
CA TRP A 154 8.62 8.11 -2.26
C TRP A 154 8.31 9.60 -2.10
N ILE A 155 9.19 10.34 -1.43
CA ILE A 155 9.10 11.79 -1.38
C ILE A 155 9.91 12.34 -2.56
N VAL A 156 9.20 12.76 -3.61
CA VAL A 156 9.82 13.25 -4.86
C VAL A 156 10.75 14.42 -4.60
N SER A 157 10.34 15.39 -3.77
CA SER A 157 11.13 16.58 -3.47
C SER A 157 12.44 16.29 -2.72
N GLN A 158 12.53 15.12 -2.06
CA GLN A 158 13.69 14.73 -1.26
C GLN A 158 14.48 13.58 -1.89
N GLY A 159 13.96 12.95 -2.95
CA GLY A 159 14.59 11.81 -3.61
C GLY A 159 14.83 10.64 -2.66
N ARG A 160 13.89 10.36 -1.75
CA ARG A 160 14.02 9.28 -0.76
C ARG A 160 12.69 8.61 -0.44
N GLU A 161 12.77 7.37 0.03
CA GLU A 161 11.63 6.65 0.61
C GLU A 161 11.40 7.08 2.06
N GLU A 162 10.15 7.30 2.42
CA GLU A 162 9.69 7.62 3.78
C GLU A 162 8.76 6.51 4.27
N TRP A 163 8.78 6.28 5.58
CA TRP A 163 8.04 5.22 6.24
C TRP A 163 7.16 5.80 7.32
N SER A 164 5.89 5.41 7.34
CA SER A 164 4.97 5.70 8.43
C SER A 164 4.45 4.40 9.03
N ALA A 165 4.26 4.38 10.34
CA ALA A 165 3.64 3.26 11.02
C ALA A 165 2.64 3.78 12.05
N PHE A 166 1.50 3.08 12.17
CA PHE A 166 0.41 3.43 13.06
C PHE A 166 0.00 2.21 13.88
N ASP A 167 -0.31 2.44 15.14
CA ASP A 167 -0.96 1.47 16.00
C ASP A 167 -2.41 1.29 15.54
N THR A 168 -2.80 0.07 15.16
CA THR A 168 -4.12 -0.20 14.60
C THR A 168 -5.23 -0.13 15.65
N THR A 169 -4.90 -0.18 16.94
CA THR A 169 -5.90 -0.11 18.03
C THR A 169 -6.25 1.34 18.35
N THR A 170 -5.26 2.23 18.32
CA THR A 170 -5.38 3.62 18.77
C THR A 170 -5.34 4.65 17.63
N GLY A 171 -4.85 4.25 16.46
CA GLY A 171 -4.61 5.15 15.32
C GLY A 171 -3.39 6.06 15.46
N ARG A 172 -2.62 5.91 16.55
CA ARG A 172 -1.48 6.79 16.83
C ARG A 172 -0.24 6.38 16.02
N PRO A 173 0.60 7.32 15.57
CA PRO A 173 1.89 7.00 14.99
C PRO A 173 2.77 6.24 15.98
N ILE A 174 3.52 5.25 15.47
CA ILE A 174 4.50 4.49 16.24
C ILE A 174 5.89 4.58 15.59
N PRO A 175 6.97 4.60 16.39
CA PRO A 175 8.34 4.73 15.88
C PRO A 175 8.85 3.39 15.32
N TRP A 176 8.40 3.03 14.12
CA TRP A 176 8.81 1.81 13.45
C TRP A 176 9.29 2.08 12.02
N ARG A 177 10.40 1.45 11.64
CA ARG A 177 10.91 1.37 10.27
C ARG A 177 11.85 0.16 10.14
N PRO A 178 12.02 -0.41 8.94
CA PRO A 178 13.02 -1.45 8.72
C PRO A 178 14.44 -0.91 8.97
N ARG A 179 15.24 -1.65 9.74
CA ARG A 179 16.64 -1.34 10.07
C ARG A 179 17.57 -2.27 9.33
N LEU A 180 17.50 -2.20 8.01
CA LEU A 180 18.34 -3.02 7.13
C LEU A 180 19.80 -2.58 7.23
N ASP A 181 20.71 -3.55 7.21
CA ASP A 181 22.13 -3.28 6.99
C ASP A 181 22.37 -3.07 5.49
N THR A 182 22.41 -1.80 5.08
CA THR A 182 22.59 -1.41 3.68
C THR A 182 23.99 -0.90 3.36
N ASN A 183 24.93 -0.91 4.31
CA ASN A 183 26.23 -0.24 4.17
C ASN A 183 26.11 1.23 3.69
N GLY A 184 25.02 1.91 4.07
CA GLY A 184 24.74 3.30 3.67
C GLY A 184 24.14 3.47 2.27
N ALA A 185 23.95 2.39 1.51
CA ALA A 185 23.24 2.47 0.24
C ALA A 185 21.75 2.77 0.48
N PRO A 186 21.14 3.70 -0.29
CA PRO A 186 19.69 3.85 -0.28
C PRO A 186 19.05 2.56 -0.84
N PHE A 187 17.86 2.26 -0.34
CA PHE A 187 17.06 1.15 -0.85
C PHE A 187 15.64 1.63 -1.12
N GLY A 188 14.96 0.95 -2.05
CA GLY A 188 13.51 1.06 -2.23
C GLY A 188 12.85 -0.23 -1.80
N CYS A 189 11.73 -0.14 -1.09
CA CYS A 189 10.97 -1.32 -0.72
C CYS A 189 10.19 -1.85 -1.93
N GLY A 190 10.38 -3.13 -2.23
CA GLY A 190 9.60 -3.86 -3.22
C GLY A 190 8.34 -4.50 -2.62
N GLY A 191 8.34 -4.78 -1.32
CA GLY A 191 7.17 -5.36 -0.64
C GLY A 191 7.40 -5.64 0.83
N LEU A 192 6.29 -5.74 1.57
CA LEU A 192 6.28 -6.01 3.01
C LEU A 192 5.10 -6.94 3.36
N ALA A 193 5.34 -8.00 4.13
CA ALA A 193 4.30 -8.91 4.57
C ALA A 193 4.55 -9.37 6.01
N ALA A 194 3.53 -9.29 6.87
CA ALA A 194 3.55 -9.95 8.17
C ALA A 194 3.47 -11.47 8.01
N ILE A 195 4.21 -12.23 8.82
CA ILE A 195 4.12 -13.69 8.85
C ILE A 195 3.16 -14.09 9.97
N PRO A 196 1.97 -14.62 9.63
CA PRO A 196 0.97 -14.94 10.65
C PRO A 196 1.46 -15.97 11.66
N GLY A 197 1.19 -15.75 12.94
CA GLY A 197 1.56 -16.59 14.07
C GLY A 197 2.93 -16.30 14.68
N THR A 198 3.66 -15.28 14.23
CA THR A 198 5.10 -15.15 14.52
C THR A 198 5.54 -13.80 15.08
N GLY A 199 4.75 -12.74 14.89
CA GLY A 199 5.14 -11.35 15.15
C GLY A 199 6.30 -10.83 14.29
N LEU A 200 6.66 -11.55 13.22
CA LEU A 200 7.73 -11.17 12.29
C LEU A 200 7.16 -10.52 11.03
N THR A 201 7.96 -9.64 10.42
CA THR A 201 7.65 -9.01 9.14
C THR A 201 8.73 -9.32 8.12
N LEU A 202 8.34 -9.89 6.97
CA LEU A 202 9.19 -10.08 5.81
C LEU A 202 9.22 -8.80 4.98
N ILE A 203 10.41 -8.31 4.66
CA ILE A 203 10.62 -7.20 3.72
C ILE A 203 11.41 -7.67 2.50
N HIS A 204 11.04 -7.16 1.33
CA HIS A 204 11.85 -7.16 0.13
C HIS A 204 12.37 -5.74 -0.14
N ALA A 205 13.68 -5.59 -0.25
CA ALA A 205 14.35 -4.34 -0.51
C ALA A 205 15.24 -4.43 -1.75
N TRP A 206 15.07 -3.47 -2.66
CA TRP A 206 15.94 -3.21 -3.79
C TRP A 206 17.08 -2.32 -3.35
N ILE A 207 18.30 -2.85 -3.34
CA ILE A 207 19.51 -2.10 -2.96
C ILE A 207 20.36 -1.93 -4.20
N ARG A 208 20.75 -0.69 -4.50
CA ARG A 208 21.71 -0.43 -5.59
C ARG A 208 23.03 -1.11 -5.25
N ALA A 209 23.52 -1.95 -6.15
CA ALA A 209 24.82 -2.60 -6.01
C ALA A 209 25.96 -1.62 -6.38
N GLU A 210 27.20 -2.08 -6.31
CA GLU A 210 28.39 -1.26 -6.62
C GLU A 210 28.36 -0.67 -8.04
N ARG A 211 27.64 -1.30 -8.97
CA ARG A 211 27.44 -0.78 -10.33
C ARG A 211 26.13 0.01 -10.40
N PRO A 212 26.11 1.21 -11.02
CA PRO A 212 24.94 2.08 -11.03
C PRO A 212 23.66 1.43 -11.58
N THR A 213 23.79 0.53 -12.54
CA THR A 213 22.65 -0.13 -13.18
C THR A 213 22.25 -1.44 -12.51
N LEU A 214 23.05 -1.98 -11.58
CA LEU A 214 22.79 -3.29 -10.97
C LEU A 214 22.05 -3.12 -9.64
N PHE A 215 20.98 -3.88 -9.48
CA PHE A 215 20.18 -3.92 -8.27
C PHE A 215 20.19 -5.32 -7.67
N ARG A 216 20.43 -5.36 -6.37
CA ARG A 216 20.34 -6.55 -5.52
C ARG A 216 18.98 -6.61 -4.86
N SER A 217 18.35 -7.78 -4.87
CA SER A 217 17.24 -8.06 -3.97
C SER A 217 17.76 -8.52 -2.62
N THR A 218 17.28 -7.87 -1.56
CA THR A 218 17.52 -8.27 -0.18
C THR A 218 16.19 -8.59 0.47
N TYR A 219 16.05 -9.84 0.89
CA TYR A 219 14.94 -10.29 1.73
C TYR A 219 15.40 -10.32 3.18
N ALA A 220 14.60 -9.79 4.10
CA ALA A 220 14.92 -9.84 5.51
C ALA A 220 13.66 -10.15 6.34
N LEU A 221 13.83 -10.98 7.37
CA LEU A 221 12.85 -11.13 8.43
C LEU A 221 13.19 -10.15 9.54
N LEU A 222 12.22 -9.31 9.88
CA LEU A 222 12.34 -8.25 10.87
C LEU A 222 11.56 -8.64 12.12
N ASP A 223 12.14 -8.33 13.28
CA ASP A 223 11.43 -8.36 14.55
C ASP A 223 10.49 -7.15 14.72
N SER A 224 9.78 -7.10 15.85
CA SER A 224 8.85 -6.02 16.18
C SER A 224 9.49 -4.63 16.24
N SER A 225 10.82 -4.55 16.44
CA SER A 225 11.59 -3.29 16.44
C SER A 225 12.05 -2.87 15.04
N GLY A 226 11.85 -3.72 14.04
CA GLY A 226 12.31 -3.54 12.67
C GLY A 226 13.75 -4.02 12.44
N LYS A 227 14.35 -4.73 13.41
CA LYS A 227 15.72 -5.25 13.28
C LYS A 227 15.71 -6.59 12.54
N PRO A 228 16.63 -6.81 11.58
CA PRO A 228 16.73 -8.08 10.89
C PRO A 228 17.23 -9.18 11.83
N ILE A 229 16.54 -10.32 11.82
CA ILE A 229 16.96 -11.58 12.47
C ILE A 229 17.46 -12.60 11.46
N TRP A 230 17.15 -12.40 10.17
CA TRP A 230 17.58 -13.22 9.07
C TRP A 230 17.59 -12.39 7.79
N THR A 231 18.50 -12.72 6.86
CA THR A 231 18.59 -12.08 5.55
C THR A 231 18.97 -13.07 4.46
N HIS A 232 18.39 -12.91 3.27
CA HIS A 232 18.79 -13.58 2.03
C HIS A 232 19.02 -12.54 0.94
N ARG A 233 20.10 -12.70 0.16
CA ARG A 233 20.57 -11.70 -0.81
C ARG A 233 20.76 -12.35 -2.18
N ILE A 234 20.31 -11.63 -3.22
CA ILE A 234 20.48 -12.01 -4.63
C ILE A 234 21.19 -10.84 -5.32
N ASP A 235 22.53 -10.93 -5.45
CA ASP A 235 23.37 -9.78 -5.79
C ASP A 235 23.14 -9.21 -7.21
N ALA A 236 22.72 -10.04 -8.17
CA ALA A 236 22.54 -9.66 -9.57
C ALA A 236 21.09 -9.86 -10.07
N ASP A 237 20.13 -9.37 -9.29
CA ASP A 237 18.72 -9.67 -9.51
C ASP A 237 18.07 -8.82 -10.62
N HIS A 238 18.41 -7.52 -10.70
CA HIS A 238 17.95 -6.63 -11.75
C HIS A 238 19.07 -5.76 -12.33
N VAL A 239 19.00 -5.47 -13.64
CA VAL A 239 19.85 -4.49 -14.32
C VAL A 239 18.97 -3.46 -15.03
N GLU A 240 19.12 -2.20 -14.68
CA GLU A 240 18.37 -1.09 -15.26
C GLU A 240 18.58 -1.02 -16.79
N GLY A 241 17.48 -0.97 -17.54
CA GLY A 241 17.50 -0.92 -19.00
C GLY A 241 17.58 -2.28 -19.72
N GLU A 242 17.69 -3.40 -19.00
CA GLU A 242 17.62 -4.73 -19.63
C GLU A 242 16.15 -5.17 -19.86
N PRO A 243 15.76 -5.47 -21.11
CA PRO A 243 14.41 -5.97 -21.40
C PRO A 243 14.19 -7.35 -20.77
N GLY A 244 13.03 -7.54 -20.12
CA GLY A 244 12.61 -8.82 -19.54
C GLY A 244 12.87 -8.99 -18.03
N ARG A 245 13.52 -8.02 -17.36
CA ARG A 245 13.65 -7.99 -15.89
C ARG A 245 12.70 -6.96 -15.29
N ALA A 246 12.07 -7.26 -14.15
CA ALA A 246 11.10 -6.35 -13.53
C ALA A 246 11.76 -5.04 -13.08
N ALA A 247 11.05 -3.92 -13.23
CA ALA A 247 11.52 -2.62 -12.74
C ALA A 247 11.64 -2.62 -11.20
N PRO A 248 12.57 -1.83 -10.64
CA PRO A 248 12.62 -1.57 -9.20
C PRO A 248 11.24 -1.15 -8.67
N GLY A 249 10.81 -1.76 -7.57
CA GLY A 249 9.44 -1.60 -7.03
C GLY A 249 8.52 -2.81 -7.28
N GLY A 250 8.96 -3.80 -8.05
CA GLY A 250 8.25 -5.09 -8.13
C GLY A 250 8.34 -5.88 -6.82
N ASN A 251 7.21 -6.43 -6.36
CA ASN A 251 7.16 -7.26 -5.17
C ASN A 251 7.80 -8.64 -5.41
N GLY A 252 8.84 -8.94 -4.64
CA GLY A 252 9.55 -10.22 -4.64
C GLY A 252 8.97 -11.26 -3.68
N ILE A 253 8.02 -10.88 -2.82
CA ILE A 253 7.30 -11.77 -1.93
C ILE A 253 6.15 -12.42 -2.71
N VAL A 254 6.21 -13.75 -2.84
CA VAL A 254 5.21 -14.53 -3.59
C VAL A 254 4.08 -14.99 -2.66
N GLY A 255 4.41 -15.33 -1.42
CA GLY A 255 3.41 -15.76 -0.44
C GLY A 255 4.00 -15.88 0.96
N VAL A 256 3.11 -15.78 1.95
CA VAL A 256 3.40 -16.00 3.37
C VAL A 256 2.31 -16.92 3.93
N GLU A 257 2.71 -17.90 4.73
CA GLU A 257 1.82 -18.89 5.32
C GLU A 257 2.12 -18.98 6.81
N GLY A 258 1.07 -18.96 7.64
CA GLY A 258 1.18 -19.14 9.09
C GLY A 258 0.98 -20.58 9.54
N GLY A 259 0.66 -20.75 10.82
CA GLY A 259 0.27 -22.05 11.40
C GLY A 259 1.42 -22.77 12.12
N ALA A 260 1.33 -24.10 12.24
CA ALA A 260 2.30 -24.91 12.99
C ALA A 260 3.70 -24.93 12.35
N LYS A 261 3.79 -24.66 11.05
CA LYS A 261 5.03 -24.52 10.29
C LYS A 261 4.92 -23.27 9.41
N PRO A 262 5.11 -22.07 9.98
CA PRO A 262 5.06 -20.85 9.19
C PRO A 262 6.12 -20.89 8.09
N SER A 263 5.78 -20.38 6.91
CA SER A 263 6.68 -20.36 5.76
C SER A 263 6.48 -19.11 4.91
N PHE A 264 7.45 -18.80 4.07
CA PHE A 264 7.31 -17.76 3.07
C PHE A 264 8.04 -18.13 1.81
N ARG A 265 7.54 -17.62 0.69
CA ARG A 265 8.11 -17.83 -0.63
C ARG A 265 8.52 -16.51 -1.25
N VAL A 266 9.74 -16.47 -1.75
CA VAL A 266 10.31 -15.31 -2.44
C VAL A 266 10.71 -15.69 -3.86
N ARG A 267 10.74 -14.72 -4.76
CA ARG A 267 11.21 -14.90 -6.13
C ARG A 267 12.51 -14.17 -6.40
N SER A 268 13.35 -14.77 -7.21
CA SER A 268 14.42 -14.11 -7.92
C SER A 268 13.86 -13.60 -9.25
N PHE A 269 14.17 -12.36 -9.61
CA PHE A 269 13.77 -11.76 -10.87
C PHE A 269 14.73 -12.11 -12.01
N ALA A 270 16.03 -12.32 -11.71
CA ALA A 270 17.04 -12.64 -12.71
C ALA A 270 16.86 -14.04 -13.32
N ASP A 271 16.62 -15.05 -12.48
CA ASP A 271 16.52 -16.45 -12.90
C ASP A 271 15.09 -17.00 -12.78
N THR A 272 14.13 -16.15 -12.42
CA THR A 272 12.69 -16.47 -12.24
C THR A 272 12.40 -17.59 -11.24
N LYS A 273 13.40 -18.00 -10.43
CA LYS A 273 13.22 -19.07 -9.45
C LYS A 273 12.46 -18.57 -8.25
N GLN A 274 11.69 -19.48 -7.65
CA GLN A 274 11.06 -19.28 -6.36
C GLN A 274 11.76 -20.14 -5.31
N VAL A 275 12.00 -19.57 -4.14
CA VAL A 275 12.58 -20.25 -2.99
C VAL A 275 11.60 -20.15 -1.84
N THR A 276 11.32 -21.29 -1.21
CA THR A 276 10.50 -21.37 0.00
C THR A 276 11.42 -21.51 1.20
N PHE A 277 11.11 -20.77 2.25
CA PHE A 277 11.79 -20.81 3.54
C PHE A 277 10.81 -21.20 4.63
N GLU A 278 11.25 -22.07 5.53
CA GLU A 278 10.45 -22.52 6.68
C GLU A 278 10.97 -21.88 7.97
N LEU A 279 10.04 -21.47 8.84
CA LEU A 279 10.37 -20.93 10.14
C LEU A 279 10.25 -22.00 11.23
N THR A 280 11.22 -22.02 12.13
CA THR A 280 11.18 -22.84 13.34
C THR A 280 11.47 -21.98 14.55
N GLN A 281 10.60 -22.04 15.56
CA GLN A 281 10.82 -21.38 16.84
C GLN A 281 11.54 -22.31 17.80
N ASP A 282 12.60 -21.82 18.43
CA ASP A 282 13.21 -22.51 19.56
C ASP A 282 12.21 -22.55 20.74
N PRO A 283 11.88 -23.74 21.28
CA PRO A 283 10.86 -23.86 22.31
C PRO A 283 11.26 -23.20 23.64
N THR A 284 12.56 -23.01 23.88
CA THR A 284 13.13 -22.50 25.13
C THR A 284 13.32 -20.98 25.06
N THR A 285 14.02 -20.50 24.03
CA THR A 285 14.36 -19.07 23.89
C THR A 285 13.28 -18.27 23.17
N LYS A 286 12.32 -18.95 22.53
CA LYS A 286 11.28 -18.37 21.67
C LYS A 286 11.85 -17.62 20.44
N THR A 287 13.12 -17.84 20.12
CA THR A 287 13.76 -17.22 18.94
C THR A 287 13.41 -17.97 17.67
N TRP A 288 13.11 -17.23 16.61
CA TRP A 288 12.86 -17.79 15.29
C TRP A 288 14.16 -18.04 14.53
N SER A 289 14.17 -19.13 13.77
CA SER A 289 15.21 -19.50 12.82
C SER A 289 14.58 -19.85 11.47
N VAL A 290 15.37 -19.70 10.41
CA VAL A 290 14.92 -19.93 9.02
C VAL A 290 15.75 -21.04 8.40
N ARG A 291 15.10 -21.96 7.69
CA ARG A 291 15.73 -23.03 6.91
C ARG A 291 15.33 -22.95 5.45
#